data_AF-A0A969ZPJ4-F1
#
_entry.id   AF-A0A969ZPJ4-F1
#
_cell.length_a   1.000
_cell.length_b   1.000
_cell.length_c   1.000
_cell.angle_alpha   90.00
_cell.angle_beta   90.00
_cell.angle_gamma   90.00
#
_symmetry.space_group_name_H-M   'P 1'
#
loop_
_entity.id
_entity.type
_entity.pdbx_description
1 polymer ?
#
loop_
_entity_poly.entity_id
_entity_poly.type
_entity_poly.pdbx_seq_one_letter_code
_entity_poly.pdbx_strand_id
1 'polypeptide(L)'
;MDSPILEKSYLDMEDNELVLLAKEGDEAAIDFLYKRYAPIVRNKTRNSLNGFIDREDLFQEGMIAIFDAMDTFNAEIGCPFKAYALTLVENRVINVLKTLSLKRCVPQNLIISLSQNITDEEIGPLQEFLCDEKNPSPEYKYIEDESTRLICGLAKEKLSKLEHKVFCLFIEKRSYEEIAFELGIDKKSVDNAVQRIRIKMLREII
;
A
#
# COMPACT_ATOMS: atom_id res chain seq x y z
N MET A 1 13.04 -47.96 -3.79
CA MET A 1 12.09 -49.07 -3.99
C MET A 1 11.41 -49.25 -2.66
N ASP A 2 10.12 -48.92 -2.62
CA ASP A 2 9.08 -49.05 -1.58
C ASP A 2 8.13 -47.88 -1.90
N SER A 3 6.81 -47.96 -2.09
CA SER A 3 5.84 -48.97 -1.72
C SER A 3 4.53 -48.75 -2.53
N PRO A 4 4.24 -49.55 -3.59
CA PRO A 4 2.93 -49.55 -4.24
C PRO A 4 1.81 -50.10 -3.32
N ILE A 5 2.20 -50.71 -2.20
CA ILE A 5 1.30 -51.39 -1.25
C ILE A 5 0.74 -50.38 -0.24
N LEU A 6 1.52 -49.37 0.19
CA LEU A 6 1.04 -48.32 1.11
C LEU A 6 -0.02 -47.43 0.44
N GLU A 7 0.24 -47.01 -0.80
CA GLU A 7 -0.65 -46.10 -1.55
C GLU A 7 -2.03 -46.73 -1.85
N LYS A 8 -2.08 -48.06 -1.98
CA LYS A 8 -3.33 -48.80 -2.17
C LYS A 8 -4.15 -48.91 -0.88
N SER A 9 -3.51 -48.95 0.29
CA SER A 9 -4.19 -48.99 1.59
C SER A 9 -4.86 -47.65 1.95
N TYR A 10 -4.20 -46.53 1.65
CA TYR A 10 -4.75 -45.20 1.93
C TYR A 10 -5.89 -44.79 0.97
N LEU A 11 -5.97 -45.42 -0.22
CA LEU A 11 -7.02 -45.14 -1.19
C LEU A 11 -8.42 -45.47 -0.66
N ASP A 12 -8.53 -46.55 0.11
CA ASP A 12 -9.78 -47.06 0.68
C ASP A 12 -10.12 -46.43 2.04
N MET A 13 -9.20 -45.66 2.64
CA MET A 13 -9.41 -44.98 3.92
C MET A 13 -10.18 -43.67 3.74
N GLU A 14 -11.04 -43.39 4.73
CA GLU A 14 -11.75 -42.12 4.80
C GLU A 14 -10.79 -40.97 5.15
N ASP A 15 -11.07 -39.77 4.63
CA ASP A 15 -10.26 -38.58 4.90
C ASP A 15 -10.15 -38.27 6.41
N ASN A 16 -11.18 -38.60 7.18
CA ASN A 16 -11.18 -38.40 8.63
C ASN A 16 -10.10 -39.26 9.32
N GLU A 17 -9.90 -40.50 8.87
CA GLU A 17 -8.91 -41.42 9.43
C GLU A 17 -7.49 -41.04 8.99
N LEU A 18 -7.33 -40.68 7.71
CA LEU A 18 -6.06 -40.23 7.14
C LEU A 18 -5.51 -38.99 7.85
N VAL A 19 -6.38 -38.07 8.24
CA VAL A 19 -5.97 -36.85 8.95
C VAL A 19 -5.50 -37.14 10.37
N LEU A 20 -6.06 -38.15 11.05
CA LEU A 20 -5.56 -38.56 12.36
C LEU A 20 -4.12 -39.11 12.25
N LEU A 21 -3.83 -39.92 11.24
CA LEU A 21 -2.47 -40.39 10.95
C LEU A 21 -1.53 -39.23 10.59
N ALA A 22 -1.99 -38.29 9.77
CA ALA A 22 -1.24 -37.09 9.44
C ALA A 22 -0.90 -36.24 10.69
N LYS A 23 -1.83 -36.12 11.65
CA LYS A 23 -1.61 -35.45 12.95
C LYS A 23 -0.58 -36.15 13.82
N GLU A 24 -0.53 -37.47 13.75
CA GLU A 24 0.49 -38.27 14.45
C GLU A 24 1.88 -38.16 13.80
N GLY A 25 2.00 -37.44 12.68
CA GLY A 25 3.25 -37.20 11.97
C GLY A 25 3.56 -38.20 10.87
N ASP A 26 2.58 -38.99 10.40
CA ASP A 26 2.76 -39.87 9.24
C ASP A 26 2.92 -39.03 7.96
N GLU A 27 4.16 -38.88 7.51
CA GLU A 27 4.51 -38.15 6.28
C GLU A 27 3.84 -38.74 5.02
N ALA A 28 3.60 -40.05 4.98
CA ALA A 28 2.96 -40.68 3.83
C ALA A 28 1.46 -40.32 3.77
N ALA A 29 0.80 -40.22 4.93
CA ALA A 29 -0.58 -39.75 5.01
C ALA A 29 -0.69 -38.26 4.60
N ILE A 30 0.27 -37.42 4.99
CA ILE A 30 0.34 -36.01 4.59
C ILE A 30 0.50 -35.87 3.08
N ASP A 31 1.48 -36.57 2.48
CA ASP A 31 1.72 -36.52 1.03
C ASP A 31 0.50 -37.04 0.24
N PHE A 32 -0.15 -38.07 0.75
CA PHE A 32 -1.36 -38.61 0.14
C PHE A 32 -2.53 -37.63 0.17
N LEU A 33 -2.80 -36.99 1.32
CA LEU A 33 -3.81 -35.95 1.45
C LEU A 33 -3.46 -34.73 0.57
N TYR A 34 -2.19 -34.32 0.50
CA TYR A 34 -1.74 -33.26 -0.40
C TYR A 34 -2.10 -33.57 -1.85
N LYS A 35 -1.74 -34.76 -2.36
CA LYS A 35 -2.07 -35.21 -3.73
C LYS A 35 -3.58 -35.28 -3.98
N ARG A 36 -4.35 -35.76 -3.00
CA ARG A 36 -5.81 -35.88 -3.08
C ARG A 36 -6.51 -34.52 -3.18
N TYR A 37 -6.04 -33.52 -2.43
CA TYR A 37 -6.68 -32.20 -2.34
C TYR A 37 -6.13 -31.16 -3.33
N ALA A 38 -4.88 -31.29 -3.79
CA ALA A 38 -4.25 -30.41 -4.77
C ALA A 38 -5.12 -30.12 -6.01
N PRO A 39 -5.71 -31.11 -6.73
CA PRO A 39 -6.56 -30.81 -7.89
C PRO A 39 -7.84 -30.06 -7.52
N ILE A 40 -8.39 -30.30 -6.32
CA ILE A 40 -9.60 -29.62 -5.83
C ILE A 40 -9.30 -28.15 -5.55
N VAL A 41 -8.20 -27.87 -4.83
CA VAL A 41 -7.74 -26.51 -4.54
C VAL A 41 -7.41 -25.78 -5.83
N ARG A 42 -6.65 -26.41 -6.73
CA ARG A 42 -6.30 -25.83 -8.05
C ARG A 42 -7.54 -25.46 -8.86
N ASN A 43 -8.58 -26.28 -8.83
CA ASN A 43 -9.84 -25.95 -9.52
C ASN A 43 -10.60 -24.81 -8.84
N LYS A 44 -10.60 -24.75 -7.50
CA LYS A 44 -11.23 -23.65 -6.75
C LYS A 44 -10.54 -22.30 -6.99
N THR A 45 -9.22 -22.27 -7.05
CA THR A 45 -8.44 -21.04 -7.23
C THR A 45 -8.34 -20.58 -8.68
N ARG A 46 -8.62 -21.47 -9.65
CA ARG A 46 -8.52 -21.20 -11.09
C ARG A 46 -9.25 -19.94 -11.57
N ASN A 47 -10.46 -19.69 -11.05
CA ASN A 47 -11.31 -18.58 -11.49
C ASN A 47 -11.18 -17.33 -10.61
N SER A 48 -10.39 -17.40 -9.54
CA SER A 48 -10.17 -16.27 -8.61
C SER A 48 -9.13 -15.28 -9.12
N LEU A 49 -8.93 -15.24 -10.44
CA LEU A 49 -8.05 -14.30 -11.11
C LEU A 49 -8.51 -12.88 -10.81
N ASN A 50 -7.72 -12.21 -9.98
CA ASN A 50 -7.61 -10.77 -10.00
C ASN A 50 -6.24 -10.46 -10.62
N GLY A 51 -6.08 -9.38 -11.37
CA GLY A 51 -4.81 -9.04 -12.02
C GLY A 51 -3.66 -8.68 -11.07
N PHE A 52 -3.72 -9.14 -9.81
CA PHE A 52 -2.88 -8.72 -8.70
C PHE A 52 -2.15 -9.87 -8.00
N ILE A 53 -2.61 -11.11 -8.15
CA ILE A 53 -1.96 -12.31 -7.59
C ILE A 53 -1.80 -13.37 -8.67
N ASP A 54 -0.66 -14.06 -8.68
CA ASP A 54 -0.49 -15.22 -9.55
C ASP A 54 -1.42 -16.35 -9.08
N ARG A 55 -1.91 -17.14 -10.03
CA ARG A 55 -2.72 -18.32 -9.73
C ARG A 55 -1.94 -19.34 -8.92
N GLU A 56 -0.64 -19.46 -9.15
CA GLU A 56 0.20 -20.37 -8.38
C GLU A 56 0.35 -19.90 -6.94
N ASP A 57 0.48 -18.60 -6.68
CA ASP A 57 0.50 -18.06 -5.30
C ASP A 57 -0.83 -18.35 -4.58
N LEU A 58 -1.96 -18.15 -5.26
CA LEU A 58 -3.26 -18.42 -4.67
C LEU A 58 -3.50 -19.93 -4.44
N PHE A 59 -2.99 -20.78 -5.33
CA PHE A 59 -2.97 -22.22 -5.13
C PHE A 59 -2.15 -22.60 -3.89
N GLN A 60 -0.97 -22.01 -3.70
CA GLN A 60 -0.12 -22.26 -2.52
C GLN A 60 -0.82 -21.84 -1.23
N GLU A 61 -1.44 -20.66 -1.19
CA GLU A 61 -2.25 -20.22 -0.03
C GLU A 61 -3.39 -21.20 0.27
N GLY A 62 -4.04 -21.72 -0.77
CA GLY A 62 -5.04 -22.78 -0.61
C GLY A 62 -4.47 -24.08 -0.05
N MET A 63 -3.28 -24.49 -0.49
CA MET A 63 -2.61 -25.70 0.04
C MET A 63 -2.15 -25.51 1.49
N ILE A 64 -1.69 -24.32 1.86
CA ILE A 64 -1.39 -23.98 3.26
C ILE A 64 -2.65 -24.13 4.11
N ALA A 65 -3.81 -23.67 3.64
CA ALA A 65 -5.06 -23.83 4.37
C ALA A 65 -5.48 -25.31 4.54
N ILE A 66 -5.17 -26.18 3.57
CA ILE A 66 -5.37 -27.62 3.72
C ILE A 66 -4.45 -28.19 4.81
N PHE A 67 -3.17 -27.80 4.82
CA PHE A 67 -2.21 -28.23 5.83
C PHE A 67 -2.61 -27.76 7.23
N ASP A 68 -2.98 -26.49 7.39
CA ASP A 68 -3.52 -25.94 8.63
C ASP A 68 -4.76 -26.73 9.07
N ALA A 69 -5.65 -27.06 8.13
CA ALA A 69 -6.85 -27.84 8.43
C ALA A 69 -6.51 -29.24 8.96
N MET A 70 -5.44 -29.89 8.47
CA MET A 70 -5.01 -31.19 9.00
C MET A 70 -4.65 -31.10 10.48
N ASP A 71 -3.95 -30.04 10.89
CA ASP A 71 -3.55 -29.83 12.28
C ASP A 71 -4.72 -29.42 13.19
N THR A 72 -5.64 -28.58 12.69
CA THR A 72 -6.75 -28.05 13.51
C THR A 72 -8.03 -28.89 13.49
N PHE A 73 -8.13 -29.91 12.64
CA PHE A 73 -9.34 -30.73 12.50
C PHE A 73 -9.69 -31.47 13.80
N ASN A 74 -10.96 -31.42 14.22
CA ASN A 74 -11.46 -32.20 15.35
C ASN A 74 -12.62 -33.10 14.90
N ALA A 75 -12.39 -34.41 14.90
CA ALA A 75 -13.36 -35.42 14.51
C ALA A 75 -14.57 -35.48 15.47
N GLU A 76 -14.43 -35.07 16.73
CA GLU A 76 -15.51 -35.09 17.73
C GLU A 76 -16.65 -34.11 17.39
N ILE A 77 -16.38 -33.11 16.54
CA ILE A 77 -17.36 -32.11 16.09
C ILE A 77 -18.36 -32.73 15.09
N GLY A 78 -18.08 -33.91 14.54
CA GLY A 78 -18.98 -34.63 13.63
C GLY A 78 -19.07 -34.02 12.22
N CYS A 79 -18.18 -33.09 11.88
CA CYS A 79 -18.07 -32.53 10.53
C CYS A 79 -17.04 -33.34 9.72
N PRO A 80 -17.35 -33.77 8.48
CA PRO A 80 -16.35 -34.42 7.61
C PRO A 80 -15.17 -33.49 7.31
N PHE A 81 -13.95 -34.02 7.37
CA PHE A 81 -12.72 -33.25 7.11
C PHE A 81 -12.79 -32.48 5.79
N LYS A 82 -13.28 -33.13 4.73
CA LYS A 82 -13.43 -32.51 3.42
C LYS A 82 -14.25 -31.23 3.45
N ALA A 83 -15.37 -31.21 4.17
CA ALA A 83 -16.21 -30.02 4.26
C ALA A 83 -15.49 -28.91 5.02
N TYR A 84 -14.89 -29.25 6.16
CA TYR A 84 -14.11 -28.32 6.99
C TYR A 84 -12.93 -27.70 6.23
N ALA A 85 -12.10 -28.52 5.61
CA ALA A 85 -10.89 -28.09 4.91
C ALA A 85 -11.22 -27.18 3.72
N LEU A 86 -12.26 -27.50 2.95
CA LEU A 86 -12.67 -26.67 1.82
C LEU A 86 -13.21 -25.29 2.25
N THR A 87 -13.88 -25.20 3.40
CA THR A 87 -14.28 -23.90 3.99
C THR A 87 -13.06 -23.08 4.41
N LEU A 88 -12.04 -23.71 5.01
CA LEU A 88 -10.80 -23.02 5.36
C LEU A 88 -10.08 -22.48 4.11
N VAL A 89 -10.01 -23.27 3.04
CA VAL A 89 -9.44 -22.85 1.75
C VAL A 89 -10.17 -21.62 1.20
N GLU A 90 -11.50 -21.63 1.17
CA GLU A 90 -12.29 -20.49 0.70
C GLU A 90 -12.04 -19.22 1.52
N ASN A 91 -12.02 -19.35 2.85
CA ASN A 91 -11.75 -18.23 3.75
C ASN A 91 -10.34 -17.68 3.55
N ARG A 92 -9.33 -18.54 3.40
CA ARG A 92 -7.93 -18.14 3.15
C ARG A 92 -7.83 -17.36 1.85
N VAL A 93 -8.39 -17.89 0.76
CA VAL A 93 -8.43 -17.22 -0.56
C VAL A 93 -9.09 -15.85 -0.47
N ILE A 94 -10.28 -15.75 0.15
CA ILE A 94 -10.99 -14.47 0.32
C ILE A 94 -10.15 -13.47 1.12
N ASN A 95 -9.50 -13.90 2.19
CA ASN A 95 -8.70 -13.02 3.05
C ASN A 95 -7.44 -12.50 2.34
N VAL A 96 -6.78 -13.35 1.54
CA VAL A 96 -5.64 -12.94 0.71
C VAL A 96 -6.09 -11.87 -0.29
N LEU A 97 -7.18 -12.12 -1.02
CA LEU A 97 -7.71 -11.17 -2.00
C LEU A 97 -8.10 -9.83 -1.33
N LYS A 98 -8.80 -9.86 -0.19
CA LYS A 98 -9.15 -8.66 0.59
C LYS A 98 -7.93 -7.88 1.04
N THR A 99 -6.91 -8.56 1.55
CA THR A 99 -5.67 -7.93 2.03
C THR A 99 -4.94 -7.24 0.89
N LEU A 100 -4.88 -7.86 -0.29
CA LEU A 100 -4.28 -7.26 -1.47
C LEU A 100 -5.03 -6.02 -1.95
N SER A 101 -6.37 -6.05 -1.92
CA SER A 101 -7.20 -4.89 -2.25
C SER A 101 -7.04 -3.74 -1.25
N LEU A 102 -6.93 -4.03 0.06
CA LEU A 102 -6.79 -3.02 1.11
C LEU A 102 -5.40 -2.38 1.18
N LYS A 103 -4.33 -3.12 0.88
CA LYS A 103 -2.94 -2.61 0.91
C LYS A 103 -2.65 -1.56 -0.17
N ARG A 104 -3.56 -1.31 -1.12
CA ARG A 104 -3.35 -0.37 -2.24
C ARG A 104 -4.49 0.65 -2.36
N CYS A 105 -4.65 1.53 -1.37
CA CYS A 105 -5.45 2.77 -1.50
C CYS A 105 -4.90 3.77 -2.56
N VAL A 106 -4.26 3.29 -3.62
CA VAL A 106 -3.91 4.07 -4.81
C VAL A 106 -4.65 3.45 -6.00
N PRO A 107 -5.68 4.12 -6.54
CA PRO A 107 -6.36 3.72 -7.76
C PRO A 107 -5.39 3.30 -8.87
N GLN A 108 -5.68 2.20 -9.58
CA GLN A 108 -4.78 1.67 -10.62
C GLN A 108 -4.45 2.68 -11.72
N ASN A 109 -5.37 3.59 -12.04
CA ASN A 109 -5.14 4.69 -12.99
C ASN A 109 -4.15 5.76 -12.50
N LEU A 110 -3.67 5.66 -11.26
CA LEU A 110 -2.64 6.53 -10.68
C LEU A 110 -1.29 5.82 -10.53
N ILE A 111 -1.19 4.54 -10.90
CA ILE A 111 0.07 3.78 -10.87
C ILE A 111 0.71 3.88 -12.25
N ILE A 112 1.77 4.68 -12.36
CA ILE A 112 2.59 4.82 -13.56
C ILE A 112 3.96 4.22 -13.28
N SER A 113 4.51 3.49 -14.26
CA SER A 113 5.87 2.95 -14.14
C SER A 113 6.90 4.07 -14.31
N LEU A 114 7.87 4.16 -13.40
CA LEU A 114 8.97 5.11 -13.48
C LEU A 114 9.91 4.86 -14.67
N SER A 115 9.93 3.63 -15.17
CA SER A 115 10.69 3.23 -16.37
C SER A 115 9.95 3.46 -17.68
N GLN A 116 8.70 3.94 -17.64
CA GLN A 116 7.93 4.22 -18.84
C GLN A 116 8.35 5.58 -19.43
N ASN A 117 8.52 5.62 -20.76
CA ASN A 117 8.77 6.87 -21.47
C ASN A 117 7.52 7.75 -21.44
N ILE A 118 7.71 9.06 -21.26
CA ILE A 118 6.61 10.03 -21.14
C ILE A 118 5.94 10.28 -22.51
N THR A 119 6.69 10.17 -23.60
CA THR A 119 6.23 10.40 -24.97
C THR A 119 6.82 9.34 -25.92
N ASP A 120 6.18 9.15 -27.08
CA ASP A 120 6.68 8.28 -28.16
C ASP A 120 7.99 8.80 -28.80
N GLU A 121 8.38 10.04 -28.50
CA GLU A 121 9.56 10.71 -29.04
C GLU A 121 10.85 10.42 -28.23
N GLU A 122 10.89 9.32 -27.47
CA GLU A 122 12.07 8.86 -26.72
C GLU A 122 12.71 9.95 -25.82
N ILE A 123 11.88 10.77 -25.18
CA ILE A 123 12.34 11.82 -24.25
C ILE A 123 13.03 11.22 -22.99
N GLY A 124 12.99 9.89 -22.82
CA GLY A 124 13.60 9.17 -21.69
C GLY A 124 12.56 8.71 -20.66
N PRO A 125 12.93 7.81 -19.73
CA PRO A 125 12.04 7.28 -18.72
C PRO A 125 11.57 8.37 -17.74
N LEU A 126 10.34 8.26 -17.24
CA LEU A 126 9.73 9.23 -16.31
C LEU A 126 10.64 9.57 -15.11
N GLN A 127 11.42 8.61 -14.62
CA GLN A 127 12.36 8.82 -13.51
C GLN A 127 13.39 9.93 -13.76
N GLU A 128 13.83 10.13 -15.01
CA GLU A 128 14.81 11.17 -15.36
C GLU A 128 14.26 12.59 -15.23
N PHE A 129 12.92 12.73 -15.24
CA PHE A 129 12.21 14.00 -15.09
C PHE A 129 11.77 14.29 -13.67
N LEU A 130 11.97 13.35 -12.74
CA LEU A 130 11.64 13.56 -11.34
C LEU A 130 12.76 14.37 -10.68
N CYS A 131 12.42 15.57 -10.22
CA CYS A 131 13.29 16.36 -9.38
C CYS A 131 13.37 15.73 -7.98
N ASP A 132 14.59 15.56 -7.46
CA ASP A 132 14.78 15.25 -6.05
C ASP A 132 14.60 16.54 -5.22
N GLU A 133 13.44 16.68 -4.57
CA GLU A 133 13.16 17.82 -3.66
C GLU A 133 14.22 17.98 -2.57
N LYS A 134 14.92 16.90 -2.19
CA LYS A 134 15.94 16.95 -1.14
C LYS A 134 17.32 17.33 -1.66
N ASN A 135 17.56 17.21 -2.96
CA ASN A 135 18.85 17.53 -3.56
C ASN A 135 18.69 18.27 -4.91
N PRO A 136 18.11 19.48 -4.89
CA PRO A 136 17.93 20.27 -6.12
C PRO A 136 19.29 20.67 -6.70
N SER A 137 19.32 20.87 -8.02
CA SER A 137 20.53 21.26 -8.73
C SER A 137 21.09 22.60 -8.22
N PRO A 138 22.41 22.85 -8.32
CA PRO A 138 23.01 24.12 -7.92
C PRO A 138 22.37 25.34 -8.59
N GLU A 139 21.96 25.21 -9.85
CA GLU A 139 21.28 26.25 -10.62
C GLU A 139 19.90 26.55 -10.04
N TYR A 140 19.13 25.51 -9.68
CA TYR A 140 17.83 25.68 -9.06
C TYR A 140 17.95 26.36 -7.69
N LYS A 141 18.90 25.91 -6.85
CA LYS A 141 19.18 26.56 -5.55
C LYS A 141 19.57 28.03 -5.71
N TYR A 142 20.39 28.34 -6.71
CA TYR A 142 20.79 29.73 -6.98
C TYR A 142 19.59 30.61 -7.35
N ILE A 143 18.71 30.13 -8.23
CA ILE A 143 17.48 30.85 -8.63
C ILE A 143 16.55 31.02 -7.42
N GLU A 144 16.38 29.98 -6.60
CA GLU A 144 15.56 30.02 -5.39
C GLU A 144 16.10 31.03 -4.37
N ASP A 145 17.41 31.03 -4.11
CA ASP A 145 18.07 31.99 -3.22
C ASP A 145 17.94 33.44 -3.72
N GLU A 146 18.09 33.67 -5.03
CA GLU A 146 17.93 34.99 -5.64
C GLU A 146 16.49 35.49 -5.51
N SER A 147 15.51 34.63 -5.80
CA SER A 147 14.08 34.95 -5.67
C SER A 147 13.70 35.25 -4.22
N THR A 148 14.22 34.48 -3.27
CA THR A 148 14.00 34.67 -1.83
C THR A 148 14.59 36.00 -1.37
N ARG A 149 15.82 36.31 -1.80
CA ARG A 149 16.48 37.58 -1.48
C ARG A 149 15.71 38.78 -2.03
N LEU A 150 15.19 38.68 -3.25
CA LEU A 150 14.36 39.73 -3.86
C LEU A 150 13.08 39.97 -3.04
N ILE A 151 12.34 38.90 -2.73
CA ILE A 151 11.09 38.97 -1.95
C ILE A 151 11.35 39.55 -0.55
N CYS A 152 12.40 39.08 0.13
CA CYS A 152 12.78 39.61 1.45
C CYS A 152 13.22 41.08 1.40
N GLY A 153 13.87 41.51 0.32
CA GLY A 153 14.22 42.91 0.09
C GLY A 153 12.98 43.79 -0.07
N LEU A 154 12.07 43.39 -0.96
CA LEU A 154 10.81 44.08 -1.20
C LEU A 154 9.94 44.17 0.06
N ALA A 155 9.88 43.07 0.84
CA ALA A 155 9.19 43.03 2.12
C ALA A 155 9.73 44.08 3.10
N LYS A 156 11.05 44.23 3.21
CA LYS A 156 11.69 45.22 4.09
C LYS A 156 11.44 46.67 3.66
N GLU A 157 11.35 46.93 2.36
CA GLU A 157 11.20 48.29 1.84
C GLU A 157 9.74 48.77 1.84
N LYS A 158 8.79 47.92 1.41
CA LYS A 158 7.41 48.35 1.11
C LYS A 158 6.39 48.06 2.21
N LEU A 159 6.68 47.09 3.09
CA LEU A 159 5.77 46.74 4.18
C LEU A 159 5.97 47.65 5.38
N SER A 160 4.86 48.04 6.00
CA SER A 160 4.89 48.68 7.32
C SER A 160 5.42 47.70 8.38
N LYS A 161 5.85 48.23 9.54
CA LYS A 161 6.35 47.41 10.65
C LYS A 161 5.39 46.28 11.07
N LEU A 162 4.08 46.55 11.04
CA LEU A 162 3.06 45.54 11.37
C LEU A 162 2.93 44.51 10.25
N GLU A 163 2.83 44.96 9.00
CA GLU A 163 2.74 44.07 7.84
C GLU A 163 3.97 43.17 7.70
N HIS A 164 5.16 43.68 7.97
CA HIS A 164 6.38 42.88 7.93
C HIS A 164 6.37 41.78 9.01
N LYS A 165 5.90 42.08 10.23
CA LYS A 165 5.76 41.06 11.29
C LYS A 165 4.72 40.01 10.92
N VAL A 166 3.57 40.44 10.40
CA VAL A 166 2.52 39.52 9.91
C VAL A 166 3.07 38.66 8.76
N PHE A 167 3.84 39.24 7.84
CA PHE A 167 4.46 38.54 6.71
C PHE A 167 5.43 37.45 7.16
N CYS A 168 6.32 37.73 8.11
CA CYS A 168 7.26 36.73 8.64
C CYS A 168 6.53 35.54 9.26
N LEU A 169 5.55 35.81 10.14
CA LEU A 169 4.77 34.75 10.80
C LEU A 169 3.90 33.96 9.80
N PHE A 170 3.43 34.62 8.74
CA PHE A 170 2.68 33.97 7.66
C PHE A 170 3.58 33.02 6.83
N ILE A 171 4.83 33.42 6.54
CA ILE A 171 5.80 32.53 5.86
C ILE A 171 6.13 31.30 6.72
N GLU A 172 6.17 31.44 8.04
CA GLU A 172 6.30 30.32 8.98
C GLU A 172 5.07 29.38 9.01
N LYS A 173 4.07 29.62 8.15
CA LYS A 173 2.82 28.86 8.05
C LYS A 173 1.95 28.89 9.30
N ARG A 174 2.06 29.94 10.12
CA ARG A 174 1.17 30.15 11.27
C ARG A 174 -0.25 30.49 10.81
N SER A 175 -1.23 30.00 11.55
CA SER A 175 -2.64 30.35 11.36
C SER A 175 -2.92 31.80 11.70
N TYR A 176 -4.04 32.34 11.21
CA TYR A 176 -4.39 33.74 11.46
C TYR A 176 -4.66 33.99 12.95
N GLU A 177 -5.16 32.97 13.64
CA GLU A 177 -5.39 32.96 15.08
C GLU A 177 -4.08 33.03 15.87
N GLU A 178 -3.06 32.26 15.48
CA GLU A 178 -1.75 32.28 16.12
C GLU A 178 -1.04 33.61 15.91
N ILE A 179 -1.11 34.17 14.69
CA ILE A 179 -0.54 35.48 14.36
C ILE A 179 -1.22 36.58 15.18
N ALA A 180 -2.55 36.54 15.28
CA ALA A 180 -3.34 37.49 16.08
C ALA A 180 -2.93 37.43 17.56
N PHE A 181 -2.80 36.23 18.11
CA PHE A 181 -2.38 36.00 19.49
C PHE A 181 -0.96 36.52 19.76
N GLU A 182 0.00 36.20 18.88
CA GLU A 182 1.41 36.56 19.04
C GLU A 182 1.65 38.08 18.90
N LEU A 183 0.89 38.74 18.03
CA LEU A 183 0.99 40.18 17.83
C LEU A 183 0.06 41.00 18.74
N GLY A 184 -0.81 40.35 19.52
CA GLY A 184 -1.79 41.01 20.39
C GLY A 184 -2.82 41.83 19.62
N ILE A 185 -3.18 41.41 18.41
CA ILE A 185 -4.16 42.07 17.54
C ILE A 185 -5.34 41.16 17.25
N ASP A 186 -6.42 41.71 16.69
CA ASP A 186 -7.57 40.91 16.29
C ASP A 186 -7.34 40.19 14.95
N LYS A 187 -8.02 39.06 14.76
CA LYS A 187 -7.96 38.25 13.53
C LYS A 187 -8.29 39.06 12.26
N LYS A 188 -9.20 40.04 12.35
CA LYS A 188 -9.57 40.87 11.19
C LYS A 188 -8.44 41.82 10.80
N SER A 189 -7.66 42.34 11.76
CA SER A 189 -6.46 43.12 11.47
C SER A 189 -5.36 42.30 10.81
N VAL A 190 -5.20 41.02 11.17
CA VAL A 190 -4.29 40.09 10.48
C VAL A 190 -4.70 39.91 9.03
N ASP A 191 -5.98 39.60 8.77
CA ASP A 191 -6.49 39.43 7.40
C ASP A 191 -6.30 40.70 6.55
N ASN A 192 -6.65 41.86 7.11
CA ASN A 192 -6.43 43.15 6.45
C ASN A 192 -4.95 43.40 6.13
N ALA A 193 -4.03 43.01 7.02
CA ALA A 193 -2.60 43.13 6.79
C ALA A 193 -2.16 42.19 5.65
N VAL A 194 -2.60 40.94 5.63
CA VAL A 194 -2.30 39.97 4.55
C VAL A 194 -2.81 40.47 3.20
N GLN A 195 -4.02 41.04 3.14
CA GLN A 195 -4.56 41.64 1.92
C GLN A 195 -3.69 42.80 1.41
N ARG A 196 -3.29 43.73 2.30
CA ARG A 196 -2.40 44.83 1.93
C ARG A 196 -1.02 44.36 1.48
N ILE A 197 -0.46 43.34 2.15
CA ILE A 197 0.80 42.72 1.76
C ILE A 197 0.69 42.17 0.33
N ARG A 198 -0.35 41.39 0.01
CA ARG A 198 -0.58 40.86 -1.34
C ARG A 198 -0.61 41.96 -2.39
N ILE A 199 -1.40 43.02 -2.17
CA ILE A 199 -1.53 44.13 -3.12
C ILE A 199 -0.19 44.84 -3.32
N LYS A 200 0.56 45.11 -2.25
CA LYS A 200 1.87 45.79 -2.32
C LYS A 200 2.91 44.95 -3.03
N MET A 201 2.96 43.64 -2.75
CA MET A 201 3.90 42.73 -3.40
C MET A 201 3.57 42.53 -4.88
N LEU A 202 2.30 42.34 -5.23
CA LEU A 202 1.86 42.15 -6.62
C LEU A 202 2.18 43.36 -7.52
N ARG A 203 2.09 44.58 -6.99
CA ARG A 203 2.40 45.81 -7.75
C ARG A 203 3.88 46.00 -8.08
N GLU A 204 4.77 45.31 -7.37
CA GLU A 204 6.22 45.48 -7.53
C GLU A 204 6.85 44.27 -8.26
N ILE A 205 6.10 43.17 -8.38
CA ILE A 205 6.52 41.95 -9.10
C ILE A 205 6.03 41.94 -10.57
N ILE A 206 4.98 42.73 -10.89
CA ILE A 206 4.42 42.92 -12.24
C ILE A 206 4.82 44.30 -12.77
#